data_AF-A0A7K4HNS3-F1
#
_entry.id   AF-A0A7K4HNS3-F1
#
_cell.length_a   1.000
_cell.length_b   1.000
_cell.length_c   1.000
_cell.angle_alpha   90.00
_cell.angle_beta   90.00
_cell.angle_gamma   90.00
#
_symmetry.space_group_name_H-M   'P 1'
#
loop_
_entity.id
_entity.type
_entity.pdbx_description
1 polymer ?
#
loop_
_entity_poly.entity_id
_entity_poly.type
_entity_poly.pdbx_seq_one_letter_code
_entity_poly.pdbx_strand_id
1 'polypeptide(L)'
;MPFFVLPQTLEVWNPGQLPPPLTPEGLRVPHASIPHNPLLAEPLFLARYIEKAGTGTLDMIDLCERAGLPSPTFRQEGGQFVQVLWRPKSSLDITKSGPSRDQDGPGSGECQGSACVRGRAVHGRTPGGCRQDEPHEVQGAGYQTTARCRFY
;
A
#
# COMPACT_ATOMS: atom_id res chain seq x y z
N MET A 1 -25.02 -1.06 13.66
CA MET A 1 -23.75 -0.71 12.99
C MET A 1 -24.07 -0.19 11.61
N PRO A 2 -24.24 1.13 11.45
CA PRO A 2 -24.31 1.73 10.12
C PRO A 2 -22.95 1.62 9.41
N PHE A 3 -22.98 1.29 8.13
CA PHE A 3 -21.84 1.43 7.22
C PHE A 3 -22.30 2.23 6.00
N PHE A 4 -21.42 3.07 5.49
CA PHE A 4 -21.69 3.92 4.34
C PHE A 4 -20.72 3.57 3.22
N VAL A 5 -21.27 3.30 2.03
CA VAL A 5 -20.49 3.07 0.82
C VAL A 5 -20.56 4.36 -0.01
N LEU A 6 -19.44 5.06 -0.08
CA LEU A 6 -19.25 6.26 -0.88
C LEU A 6 -18.48 5.91 -2.16
N PRO A 7 -18.43 6.81 -3.18
CA PRO A 7 -17.80 6.49 -4.46
C PRO A 7 -16.35 6.01 -4.37
N GLN A 8 -15.59 6.50 -3.38
CA GLN A 8 -14.16 6.19 -3.20
C GLN A 8 -13.82 5.62 -1.83
N THR A 9 -14.79 5.57 -0.90
CA THR A 9 -14.53 5.17 0.49
C THR A 9 -15.64 4.27 1.04
N LEU A 10 -15.26 3.41 1.98
CA LEU A 10 -16.16 2.66 2.84
C LEU A 10 -15.98 3.21 4.25
N GLU A 11 -17.05 3.69 4.86
CA GLU A 11 -17.03 4.17 6.25
C GLU A 11 -17.80 3.22 7.16
N VAL A 12 -17.15 2.78 8.23
CA VAL A 12 -17.76 1.93 9.27
C VAL A 12 -17.92 2.77 10.53
N TRP A 13 -19.17 2.94 10.96
CA TRP A 13 -19.53 3.77 12.11
C TRP A 13 -19.96 2.88 13.27
N ASN A 14 -19.09 2.75 14.26
CA ASN A 14 -19.32 1.97 15.46
C ASN A 14 -19.74 2.89 16.63
N PRO A 15 -20.91 2.69 17.24
CA PRO A 15 -21.29 3.45 18.43
C PRO A 15 -20.38 3.14 19.61
N GLY A 16 -20.05 4.18 20.35
CA GLY A 16 -19.15 4.11 21.50
C GLY A 16 -17.80 4.72 21.21
N GLN A 17 -17.00 4.77 22.27
CA GLN A 17 -15.66 5.34 22.24
C GLN A 17 -14.60 4.25 22.33
N LEU A 18 -13.36 4.56 21.94
CA LEU A 18 -12.26 3.64 22.21
C LEU A 18 -12.08 3.51 23.74
N PRO A 19 -11.82 2.29 24.25
CA PRO A 19 -11.59 2.12 25.67
C PRO A 19 -10.28 2.83 26.05
N PRO A 20 -10.27 3.66 27.11
CA PRO A 20 -9.03 4.26 27.61
C PRO A 20 -8.01 3.15 27.95
N PRO A 21 -6.71 3.30 27.58
CA PRO A 21 -6.01 4.48 27.09
C PRO A 21 -5.92 4.60 25.55
N LEU A 22 -6.69 3.83 24.77
CA LEU A 22 -6.56 3.84 23.32
C LEU A 22 -7.09 5.15 22.72
N THR A 23 -6.32 5.74 21.80
CA THR A 23 -6.72 6.90 21.00
C THR A 23 -6.61 6.56 19.52
N PRO A 24 -7.29 7.31 18.62
CA PRO A 24 -7.18 7.09 17.18
C PRO A 24 -5.74 7.10 16.64
N GLU A 25 -4.88 7.94 17.21
CA GLU A 25 -3.46 8.01 16.90
C GLU A 25 -2.72 6.78 17.45
N GLY A 26 -3.09 6.34 18.65
CA GLY A 26 -2.57 5.13 19.28
C GLY A 26 -2.85 3.85 18.49
N LEU A 27 -3.89 3.84 17.64
CA LEU A 27 -4.19 2.70 16.76
C LEU A 27 -3.19 2.53 15.60
N ARG A 28 -2.35 3.53 15.34
CA ARG A 28 -1.32 3.49 14.29
C ARG A 28 0.04 2.98 14.78
N VAL A 29 0.16 2.68 16.06
CA VAL A 29 1.36 2.11 16.67
C VAL A 29 1.02 0.79 17.37
N PRO A 30 2.01 -0.07 17.67
CA PRO A 30 1.74 -1.29 18.43
C PRO A 30 1.03 -1.00 19.75
N HIS A 31 -0.15 -1.60 19.93
CA HIS A 31 -0.99 -1.44 21.12
C HIS A 31 -1.61 -2.77 21.53
N ALA A 32 -1.95 -2.89 22.81
CA ALA A 32 -2.68 -4.07 23.30
C ALA A 32 -4.13 -4.09 22.77
N SER A 33 -4.70 -5.28 22.60
CA SER A 33 -6.14 -5.43 22.36
C SER A 33 -6.90 -5.29 23.67
N ILE A 34 -7.66 -4.21 23.83
CA ILE A 34 -8.48 -3.94 25.01
C ILE A 34 -9.95 -4.04 24.59
N PRO A 35 -10.62 -5.20 24.76
CA PRO A 35 -12.02 -5.35 24.38
C PRO A 35 -12.94 -4.71 25.43
N HIS A 36 -13.99 -4.01 24.96
CA HIS A 36 -15.05 -3.48 25.83
C HIS A 36 -15.84 -4.58 26.55
N ASN A 37 -16.06 -5.71 25.87
CA ASN A 37 -16.76 -6.86 26.43
C ASN A 37 -15.89 -8.11 26.31
N PRO A 38 -15.15 -8.50 27.36
CA PRO A 38 -14.32 -9.69 27.37
C PRO A 38 -15.10 -10.99 27.10
N LEU A 39 -16.36 -11.08 27.55
CA LEU A 39 -17.20 -12.27 27.37
C LEU A 39 -17.59 -12.50 25.90
N LEU A 40 -17.61 -11.44 25.08
CA LEU A 40 -17.78 -11.56 23.63
C LEU A 40 -16.44 -11.76 22.92
N ALA A 41 -15.38 -11.09 23.37
CA ALA A 41 -14.06 -11.18 22.75
C ALA A 41 -13.45 -12.59 22.89
N GLU A 42 -13.63 -13.24 24.03
CA GLU A 42 -13.08 -14.57 24.30
C GLU A 42 -13.57 -15.65 23.31
N PRO A 43 -14.88 -15.88 23.11
CA PRO A 43 -15.34 -16.85 22.13
C PRO A 43 -14.94 -16.49 20.70
N LEU A 44 -14.90 -15.21 20.33
CA LEU A 44 -14.43 -14.78 19.00
C LEU A 44 -12.94 -15.06 18.79
N PHE A 45 -12.12 -14.88 19.83
CA PHE A 45 -10.71 -15.25 19.81
C PHE A 45 -10.54 -16.77 19.70
N LEU A 46 -11.28 -17.55 20.49
CA LEU A 46 -11.23 -19.02 20.44
C LEU A 46 -11.67 -19.55 19.08
N ALA A 47 -12.63 -18.89 18.45
CA ALA A 47 -13.09 -19.18 17.09
C ALA A 47 -12.17 -18.61 15.98
N ARG A 48 -11.04 -17.97 16.33
CA ARG A 48 -10.05 -17.41 15.40
C ARG A 48 -10.57 -16.30 14.49
N TYR A 49 -11.60 -15.58 14.92
CA TYR A 49 -12.10 -14.39 14.20
C TYR A 49 -11.34 -13.11 14.54
N ILE A 50 -10.75 -13.04 15.73
CA ILE A 50 -9.99 -11.89 16.20
C ILE A 50 -8.68 -12.32 16.86
N GLU A 51 -7.70 -11.42 16.85
CA GLU A 51 -6.41 -11.59 17.52
C GLU A 51 -6.38 -10.88 18.88
N LYS A 52 -5.59 -11.41 19.83
CA LYS A 52 -5.39 -10.79 21.16
C LYS A 52 -4.28 -9.74 21.18
N ALA A 53 -3.36 -9.78 20.22
CA ALA A 53 -2.18 -8.91 20.21
C ALA A 53 -2.47 -7.45 19.81
N GLY A 54 -3.64 -7.16 19.25
CA GLY A 54 -4.00 -5.79 18.82
C GLY A 54 -3.31 -5.36 17.52
N THR A 55 -2.74 -6.27 16.73
CA THR A 55 -2.00 -5.96 15.49
C THR A 55 -2.91 -5.66 14.30
N GLY A 56 -4.19 -6.00 14.36
CA GLY A 56 -5.08 -5.95 13.19
C GLY A 56 -5.22 -4.56 12.55
N THR A 57 -5.08 -3.48 13.32
CA THR A 57 -5.06 -2.09 12.81
C THR A 57 -3.79 -1.80 12.01
N LEU A 58 -2.64 -2.27 12.48
CA LEU A 58 -1.36 -2.16 11.79
C LEU A 58 -1.34 -3.03 10.53
N ASP A 59 -1.83 -4.26 10.63
CA ASP A 59 -1.93 -5.17 9.50
C ASP A 59 -2.82 -4.56 8.39
N MET A 60 -3.92 -3.90 8.79
CA MET A 60 -4.79 -3.16 7.87
C MET A 60 -4.07 -1.99 7.20
N ILE A 61 -3.30 -1.19 7.94
CA ILE A 61 -2.49 -0.09 7.38
C ILE A 61 -1.50 -0.65 6.35
N ASP A 62 -0.73 -1.67 6.73
CA ASP A 62 0.25 -2.30 5.86
C ASP A 62 -0.38 -2.89 4.59
N LEU A 63 -1.57 -3.49 4.70
CA LEU A 63 -2.30 -4.02 3.54
C LEU A 63 -2.75 -2.91 2.59
N CYS A 64 -3.25 -1.79 3.10
CA CYS A 64 -3.60 -0.63 2.28
C CYS A 64 -2.37 -0.07 1.56
N GLU A 65 -1.26 0.10 2.27
CA GLU A 65 -0.02 0.63 1.71
C GLU A 65 0.57 -0.29 0.64
N ARG A 66 0.59 -1.61 0.88
CA ARG A 66 1.00 -2.61 -0.12
C ARG A 66 0.11 -2.62 -1.36
N ALA A 67 -1.17 -2.28 -1.21
CA ALA A 67 -2.10 -2.15 -2.33
C ALA A 67 -1.98 -0.80 -3.07
N GLY A 68 -1.10 0.11 -2.64
CA GLY A 68 -0.99 1.47 -3.20
C GLY A 68 -2.20 2.34 -2.89
N LEU A 69 -2.98 1.98 -1.86
CA LEU A 69 -4.13 2.75 -1.38
C LEU A 69 -3.70 3.68 -0.26
N PRO A 70 -4.38 4.81 -0.08
CA PRO A 70 -4.17 5.63 1.11
C PRO A 70 -4.47 4.82 2.38
N SER A 71 -3.65 5.00 3.41
CA SER A 71 -3.82 4.33 4.70
C SER A 71 -5.20 4.67 5.31
N PRO A 72 -5.81 3.75 6.07
CA PRO A 72 -7.11 3.97 6.70
C PRO A 72 -7.08 5.17 7.65
N THR A 73 -8.23 5.81 7.82
CA THR A 73 -8.41 6.91 8.78
C THR A 73 -9.31 6.47 9.93
N PHE A 74 -8.88 6.73 11.16
CA PHE A 74 -9.62 6.47 12.39
C PHE A 74 -10.04 7.81 13.01
N ARG A 75 -11.31 7.96 13.36
CA ARG A 75 -11.87 9.17 14.00
C ARG A 75 -12.76 8.80 15.18
N GLN A 76 -12.84 9.72 16.14
CA GLN A 76 -13.72 9.62 17.31
C GLN A 76 -14.56 10.90 17.39
N GLU A 77 -15.85 10.83 17.02
CA GLU A 77 -16.72 12.01 16.93
C GLU A 77 -18.11 11.70 17.43
N GLY A 78 -18.69 12.58 18.24
CA GLY A 78 -20.08 12.44 18.72
C GLY A 78 -20.35 11.12 19.46
N GLY A 79 -19.35 10.54 20.13
CA GLY A 79 -19.45 9.23 20.78
C GLY A 79 -19.52 8.06 19.81
N GLN A 80 -19.08 8.25 18.57
CA GLN A 80 -18.91 7.20 17.57
C GLN A 80 -17.41 7.02 17.27
N PHE A 81 -17.03 5.78 16.97
CA PHE A 81 -15.76 5.43 16.37
C PHE A 81 -15.97 5.18 14.87
N VAL A 82 -15.31 5.98 14.04
CA VAL A 82 -15.46 5.94 12.58
C VAL A 82 -14.16 5.45 11.96
N GLN A 83 -14.26 4.42 11.11
CA GLN A 83 -13.15 3.92 10.31
C GLN A 83 -13.45 4.16 8.83
N VAL A 84 -12.50 4.79 8.12
CA VAL A 84 -12.62 5.09 6.69
C VAL A 84 -11.58 4.28 5.93
N LEU A 85 -12.04 3.45 4.99
CA LEU A 85 -11.24 2.64 4.09
C LEU A 85 -11.36 3.16 2.66
N TRP A 86 -10.23 3.29 1.97
CA TRP A 86 -10.20 3.74 0.57
C TRP A 86 -10.37 2.59 -0.40
N ARG A 87 -11.12 2.84 -1.47
CA ARG A 87 -11.34 1.89 -2.57
C ARG A 87 -10.41 2.23 -3.74
N PRO A 88 -9.84 1.24 -4.44
CA PRO A 88 -9.20 1.48 -5.72
C PRO A 88 -10.21 2.03 -6.74
N LYS A 89 -9.77 2.99 -7.56
CA LYS A 89 -10.58 3.48 -8.68
C LYS A 89 -10.89 2.31 -9.60
N SER A 90 -12.17 2.12 -9.93
CA SER A 90 -12.52 1.09 -10.89
C SER A 90 -11.96 1.50 -12.26
N SER A 91 -11.47 0.54 -13.05
CA SER A 91 -11.02 0.80 -14.42
C SER A 91 -12.16 1.35 -15.31
N LEU A 92 -13.41 1.22 -14.88
CA LEU A 92 -14.59 1.79 -15.52
C LEU A 92 -14.72 3.32 -15.33
N ASP A 93 -13.97 3.91 -14.40
CA ASP A 93 -13.98 5.36 -14.14
C ASP A 93 -12.91 6.13 -14.94
N ILE A 94 -11.99 5.43 -15.63
CA ILE A 94 -10.89 6.05 -16.40
C ILE A 94 -11.39 6.71 -17.69
N THR A 95 -12.55 6.32 -18.21
CA THR A 95 -13.02 6.74 -19.55
C THR A 95 -13.81 8.07 -19.56
N LYS A 96 -13.92 8.80 -18.44
CA LYS A 96 -14.67 10.08 -18.38
C LYS A 96 -13.82 11.35 -18.34
N SER A 97 -12.50 11.27 -18.46
CA SER A 97 -11.68 12.42 -18.86
C SER A 97 -11.30 12.30 -20.33
N GLY A 98 -12.26 12.56 -21.23
CA GLY A 98 -11.95 12.75 -22.64
C GLY A 98 -11.05 13.98 -22.81
N PRO A 99 -10.05 13.94 -23.70
CA PRO A 99 -9.27 15.13 -24.03
C PRO A 99 -10.22 16.17 -24.64
N SER A 100 -10.24 17.38 -24.06
CA SER A 100 -10.86 18.53 -24.71
C SER A 100 -10.17 18.73 -26.05
N ARG A 101 -10.99 18.74 -27.09
CA ARG A 101 -10.61 18.93 -28.50
C ARG A 101 -10.00 20.30 -28.69
N ASP A 102 -8.79 20.35 -29.23
CA ASP A 102 -8.41 21.41 -30.16
C ASP A 102 -8.25 20.74 -31.53
N GLN A 103 -9.25 20.93 -32.39
CA GLN A 103 -9.13 20.70 -33.82
C GLN A 103 -8.67 22.01 -34.44
N ASP A 104 -7.52 22.00 -35.10
CA ASP A 104 -7.23 22.90 -36.21
C ASP A 104 -6.69 22.06 -37.38
N GLY A 105 -7.21 22.37 -38.57
CA GLY A 105 -7.27 21.50 -39.75
C GLY A 105 -5.96 21.30 -40.55
N PRO A 106 -6.09 20.75 -41.77
CA PRO A 106 -5.04 19.98 -42.43
C PRO A 106 -4.03 20.84 -43.19
N GLY A 107 -2.74 20.60 -42.97
CA GLY A 107 -1.65 21.08 -43.82
C GLY A 107 -1.15 19.93 -44.70
N SER A 108 -1.53 19.93 -45.97
CA SER A 108 -0.94 19.10 -47.01
C SER A 108 0.53 19.47 -47.22
N GLY A 109 1.43 18.48 -47.18
CA GLY A 109 2.85 18.65 -47.43
C GLY A 109 3.52 17.31 -47.70
N GLU A 110 3.47 16.86 -48.95
CA GLU A 110 4.37 15.84 -49.46
C GLU A 110 5.79 16.42 -49.54
N CYS A 111 6.77 15.70 -48.98
CA CYS A 111 8.18 15.87 -49.33
C CYS A 111 8.79 14.49 -49.60
N GLN A 112 8.84 14.14 -50.88
CA GLN A 112 9.63 13.03 -51.41
C GLN A 112 11.13 13.40 -51.39
N GLY A 113 11.94 12.43 -50.97
CA GLY A 113 13.38 12.24 -51.23
C GLY A 113 14.31 13.44 -51.45
N SER A 114 15.32 13.60 -50.60
CA SER A 114 16.72 13.67 -51.05
C SER A 114 17.70 13.59 -49.87
N ALA A 115 18.88 13.06 -50.17
CA ALA A 115 19.88 12.59 -49.23
C ALA A 115 20.56 13.69 -48.40
N CYS A 116 20.81 13.40 -47.13
CA CYS A 116 21.82 14.11 -46.34
C CYS A 116 23.09 13.24 -46.33
N VAL A 117 24.02 13.55 -47.24
CA VAL A 117 25.36 12.95 -47.31
C VAL A 117 26.34 13.83 -46.55
N ARG A 118 27.34 13.17 -45.95
CA ARG A 118 28.65 13.63 -45.42
C ARG A 118 28.68 13.77 -43.88
N GLY A 119 29.50 13.02 -43.14
CA GLY A 119 30.50 12.05 -43.56
C GLY A 119 31.24 11.38 -42.39
N ARG A 120 31.87 10.25 -42.76
CA ARG A 120 32.99 9.51 -42.14
C ARG A 120 32.84 8.90 -40.73
N ALA A 121 32.72 7.58 -40.79
CA ALA A 121 33.08 6.59 -39.78
C ALA A 121 34.56 6.64 -39.38
N VAL A 122 34.89 6.16 -38.17
CA VAL A 122 35.89 5.09 -37.96
C VAL A 122 35.51 4.26 -36.71
N HIS A 123 35.27 2.95 -36.96
CA HIS A 123 35.60 1.74 -36.20
C HIS A 123 35.97 1.84 -34.69
N GLY A 124 35.54 0.94 -33.81
CA GLY A 124 35.01 -0.40 -34.04
C GLY A 124 34.68 -1.12 -32.73
N ARG A 125 33.98 -2.25 -32.88
CA ARG A 125 33.56 -3.17 -31.81
C ARG A 125 34.75 -3.97 -31.29
N THR A 126 34.72 -4.35 -30.01
CA THR A 126 34.91 -5.76 -29.63
C THR A 126 34.11 -6.08 -28.35
N PRO A 127 33.47 -7.26 -28.24
CA PRO A 127 32.64 -7.67 -27.10
C PRO A 127 33.42 -8.54 -26.10
N GLY A 128 32.94 -8.61 -24.85
CA GLY A 128 33.23 -9.72 -23.94
C GLY A 128 33.82 -9.33 -22.57
N GLY A 129 33.22 -9.85 -21.50
CA GLY A 129 33.82 -9.86 -20.16
C GLY A 129 32.84 -10.02 -19.01
N CYS A 130 32.27 -11.21 -18.82
CA CYS A 130 31.73 -11.63 -17.52
C CYS A 130 32.89 -11.80 -16.54
N ARG A 131 32.87 -11.13 -15.38
CA ARG A 131 33.75 -11.47 -14.26
C ARG A 131 32.93 -12.18 -13.19
N GLN A 132 33.29 -13.44 -12.96
CA GLN A 132 33.05 -14.17 -11.73
C GLN A 132 34.15 -13.78 -10.75
N ASP A 133 33.79 -13.38 -9.54
CA ASP A 133 34.70 -13.39 -8.39
C ASP A 133 33.99 -14.18 -7.28
N GLU A 134 34.40 -15.43 -7.10
CA GLU A 134 34.12 -16.33 -5.95
C GLU A 134 35.30 -16.22 -4.94
N PRO A 135 35.24 -16.85 -3.75
CA PRO A 135 34.70 -16.33 -2.50
C PRO A 135 35.82 -15.95 -1.51
N HIS A 136 35.53 -15.13 -0.49
CA HIS A 136 36.41 -14.99 0.67
C HIS A 136 35.70 -15.46 1.94
N GLU A 137 36.08 -16.67 2.35
CA GLU A 137 35.91 -17.23 3.69
C GLU A 137 36.78 -16.44 4.69
N VAL A 138 36.16 -15.92 5.75
CA VAL A 138 36.84 -15.64 7.01
C VAL A 138 35.94 -16.10 8.16
N GLN A 139 36.52 -17.00 8.96
CA GLN A 139 35.94 -17.67 10.11
C GLN A 139 35.79 -16.73 11.31
N GLY A 140 34.66 -16.87 12.02
CA GLY A 140 34.57 -16.93 13.48
C GLY A 140 34.78 -15.65 14.31
N ALA A 141 33.69 -15.13 14.89
CA ALA A 141 33.55 -14.93 16.35
C ALA A 141 32.22 -14.21 16.70
N GLY A 142 31.33 -14.92 17.39
CA GLY A 142 30.60 -14.40 18.56
C GLY A 142 29.40 -13.45 18.38
N TYR A 143 28.27 -13.87 18.97
CA TYR A 143 27.19 -13.08 19.62
C TYR A 143 26.40 -12.09 18.72
N GLN A 144 25.06 -12.11 18.57
CA GLN A 144 23.97 -12.46 19.47
C GLN A 144 22.75 -12.99 18.66
N THR A 145 22.07 -13.97 19.25
CA THR A 145 20.82 -14.56 18.79
C THR A 145 19.69 -13.52 18.74
N THR A 146 19.31 -13.06 17.56
CA THR A 146 18.02 -12.37 17.38
C THR A 146 16.90 -13.40 17.42
N ALA A 147 16.06 -13.29 18.45
CA ALA A 147 14.90 -14.14 18.67
C ALA A 147 14.00 -14.13 17.43
N ARG A 148 13.83 -15.30 16.81
CA ARG A 148 12.76 -15.56 15.84
C ARG A 148 11.42 -15.44 16.59
N CYS A 149 10.69 -14.34 16.39
CA CYS A 149 9.26 -14.33 16.63
C CYS A 149 8.60 -15.33 15.67
N ARG A 150 8.27 -16.51 16.18
CA ARG A 150 7.34 -17.43 15.52
C ARG A 150 5.94 -16.84 15.67
N PHE A 151 5.40 -16.33 14.56
CA PHE A 151 3.97 -16.15 14.39
C PHE A 151 3.34 -17.54 14.32
N TYR A 152 2.39 -17.83 15.21
CA TYR A 152 1.52 -19.00 15.14
C TYR A 152 0.26 -18.65 14.37
#